data_AF-A0A7X5KPT8-F1
#
_entry.id   AF-A0A7X5KPT8-F1
#
_cell.length_a   1.000
_cell.length_b   1.000
_cell.length_c   1.000
_cell.angle_alpha   90.00
_cell.angle_beta   90.00
_cell.angle_gamma   90.00
#
_symmetry.space_group_name_H-M   'P 1'
#
loop_
_entity.id
_entity.type
_entity.pdbx_description
1 polymer ?
#
loop_
_entity_poly.entity_id
_entity_poly.type
_entity_poly.pdbx_seq_one_letter_code
_entity_poly.pdbx_strand_id
1 'polypeptide(L)'
;MMYWGFLIFLLVLLALVISALIYYIKKVVDRREEGDDIDAIKFFVCVAVLLIGFTIFHAVDIPSALSGGEMMCVDELPRRIGSGRIKQFITDNPELKELTGYDPNNYEQYGHYHIRYTKIHKFVLDIEKID
;
A
#
# COMPACT_ATOMS: atom_id res chain seq x y z
N MET A 1 1.91 -5.44 9.89
CA MET A 1 0.58 -4.81 10.15
C MET A 1 0.27 -3.59 9.29
N MET A 2 1.26 -2.78 8.89
CA MET A 2 1.03 -1.52 8.15
C MET A 2 0.37 -1.70 6.77
N TYR A 3 0.70 -2.77 6.03
CA TYR A 3 0.08 -3.11 4.74
C TYR A 3 -1.44 -3.26 4.84
N TRP A 4 -1.92 -4.09 5.77
CA TRP A 4 -3.35 -4.34 5.98
C TRP A 4 -4.08 -3.08 6.46
N GLY A 5 -3.47 -2.29 7.34
CA GLY A 5 -4.06 -1.03 7.80
C GLY A 5 -4.26 -0.03 6.67
N PHE A 6 -3.29 0.10 5.77
CA PHE A 6 -3.38 0.97 4.61
C PHE A 6 -4.47 0.52 3.63
N LEU A 7 -4.58 -0.78 3.36
CA LEU A 7 -5.63 -1.33 2.50
C LEU A 7 -7.03 -1.09 3.07
N ILE A 8 -7.22 -1.32 4.38
CA ILE A 8 -8.50 -1.06 5.06
C ILE A 8 -8.88 0.42 4.94
N PHE A 9 -7.91 1.32 5.16
CA PHE A 9 -8.12 2.75 5.00
C PHE A 9 -8.60 3.12 3.58
N LEU A 10 -8.00 2.54 2.54
CA LEU A 10 -8.42 2.76 1.15
C LEU A 10 -9.85 2.27 0.89
N LEU A 11 -10.21 1.10 1.41
CA LEU A 11 -11.57 0.55 1.26
C LEU A 11 -12.62 1.43 1.95
N VAL A 12 -12.32 1.95 3.14
CA VAL A 12 -13.21 2.87 3.85
C VAL A 12 -13.36 4.18 3.08
N LEU A 13 -12.27 4.74 2.56
CA LEU A 13 -12.30 5.97 1.75
C LEU A 13 -13.13 5.78 0.47
N LEU A 14 -12.95 4.64 -0.21
CA LEU A 14 -13.73 4.30 -1.40
C LEU A 14 -15.23 4.21 -1.09
N ALA A 15 -15.60 3.56 0.02
CA ALA A 15 -16.99 3.46 0.46
C ALA A 15 -17.61 4.83 0.75
N LEU A 16 -16.86 5.76 1.34
CA LEU A 16 -17.30 7.13 1.58
C LEU A 16 -17.55 7.90 0.27
N VAL A 17 -16.64 7.79 -0.71
CA VAL A 17 -16.78 8.44 -2.02
C VAL A 17 -17.99 7.90 -2.76
N ILE A 18 -18.19 6.58 -2.77
CA ILE A 18 -19.36 5.94 -3.40
C ILE A 18 -20.66 6.39 -2.70
N SER A 19 -20.67 6.43 -1.36
CA SER A 19 -21.84 6.88 -0.61
C SER A 19 -22.19 8.34 -0.89
N ALA A 20 -21.18 9.21 -0.97
CA ALA A 20 -21.34 10.62 -1.34
C ALA A 20 -21.88 10.77 -2.78
N LEU A 21 -21.35 9.99 -3.73
CA LEU A 21 -21.83 9.97 -5.11
C LEU A 21 -23.31 9.55 -5.19
N ILE A 22 -23.70 8.48 -4.49
CA ILE A 22 -25.10 8.01 -4.46
C ILE A 22 -26.02 9.10 -3.87
N TYR A 23 -25.61 9.70 -2.76
CA TYR A 23 -26.36 10.80 -2.14
C TYR A 23 -26.51 11.98 -3.09
N TYR A 24 -25.44 12.36 -3.79
CA TYR A 24 -25.44 13.47 -4.73
C TYR A 24 -26.38 13.18 -5.89
N ILE A 25 -26.25 12.03 -6.56
CA ILE A 25 -27.13 11.62 -7.66
C ILE A 25 -28.60 11.69 -7.24
N LYS A 26 -28.95 11.17 -6.05
CA LYS A 26 -30.32 11.25 -5.54
C LYS A 26 -30.80 12.69 -5.39
N LYS A 27 -29.96 13.57 -4.83
CA LYS A 27 -30.26 14.99 -4.64
C LYS A 27 -30.47 15.72 -5.98
N VAL A 28 -29.69 15.42 -7.00
CA VAL A 28 -29.81 16.00 -8.35
C VAL A 28 -31.12 15.56 -9.00
N VAL A 29 -31.44 14.26 -8.93
CA VAL A 29 -32.68 13.69 -9.46
C VAL A 29 -33.91 14.31 -8.79
N ASP A 30 -33.89 14.49 -7.47
CA ASP A 30 -34.99 15.09 -6.72
C ASP A 30 -35.22 16.57 -7.07
N ARG A 31 -34.17 17.33 -7.42
CA ARG A 31 -34.25 18.78 -7.66
C ARG A 31 -34.42 19.21 -9.12
N ARG A 32 -34.26 18.31 -10.09
CA ARG A 32 -34.26 18.64 -11.55
C ARG A 32 -33.38 19.86 -11.90
N GLU A 33 -32.27 20.04 -11.20
CA GLU A 33 -31.32 21.13 -11.45
C GLU A 33 -30.37 20.70 -12.59
N GLU A 34 -30.35 21.46 -13.69
CA GLU A 34 -29.57 21.15 -14.91
C GLU A 34 -28.37 22.10 -15.04
N GLY A 35 -27.15 21.52 -15.02
CA GLY A 35 -25.90 22.23 -15.31
C GLY A 35 -24.76 21.83 -14.39
N ASP A 36 -24.65 22.50 -13.23
CA ASP A 36 -23.53 22.40 -12.28
C ASP A 36 -23.44 21.01 -11.60
N ASP A 37 -24.60 20.39 -11.40
CA ASP A 37 -24.74 19.08 -10.77
C ASP A 37 -24.18 17.92 -11.62
N ILE A 38 -24.19 18.06 -12.95
CA ILE A 38 -23.66 17.05 -13.86
C ILE A 38 -22.12 17.02 -13.81
N ASP A 39 -21.46 18.17 -13.71
CA ASP A 39 -20.01 18.25 -13.65
C ASP A 39 -19.47 17.77 -12.29
N ALA A 40 -20.20 18.02 -11.20
CA ALA A 40 -19.93 17.43 -9.90
C ALA A 40 -19.99 15.89 -9.94
N ILE A 41 -21.03 15.31 -10.56
CA ILE A 41 -21.14 13.85 -10.73
C ILE A 41 -19.95 13.29 -11.50
N LYS A 42 -19.57 13.91 -12.63
CA LYS A 42 -18.40 13.49 -13.42
C LYS A 42 -17.12 13.52 -12.57
N PHE A 43 -16.92 14.57 -11.77
CA PHE A 43 -15.76 14.66 -10.88
C PHE A 43 -15.72 13.51 -9.87
N PHE A 44 -16.84 13.22 -9.18
CA PHE A 44 -16.90 12.10 -8.23
C PHE A 44 -16.69 10.74 -8.89
N VAL A 45 -17.22 10.54 -10.11
CA VAL A 45 -16.97 9.33 -10.90
C VAL A 45 -15.49 9.19 -11.23
N CYS A 46 -14.82 10.26 -11.68
CA CYS A 46 -13.38 10.24 -11.94
C CYS A 46 -12.58 9.90 -10.69
N VAL A 47 -12.90 10.52 -9.54
CA VAL A 47 -12.25 10.22 -8.26
C VAL A 47 -12.48 8.77 -7.85
N ALA A 48 -13.69 8.24 -7.99
CA ALA A 48 -14.00 6.85 -7.68
C ALA A 48 -13.19 5.88 -8.56
N VAL A 49 -13.11 6.12 -9.87
CA VAL A 49 -12.33 5.28 -10.80
C VAL A 49 -10.85 5.28 -10.43
N LEU A 50 -10.28 6.45 -10.11
CA LEU A 50 -8.88 6.56 -9.68
C LEU A 50 -8.65 5.81 -8.36
N LEU A 51 -9.55 5.94 -7.39
CA LEU A 51 -9.47 5.23 -6.11
C LEU A 51 -9.60 3.71 -6.29
N ILE A 52 -10.48 3.25 -7.18
CA ILE A 52 -10.63 1.82 -7.50
C ILE A 52 -9.32 1.31 -8.11
N GLY A 53 -8.79 1.98 -9.13
CA GLY A 53 -7.54 1.60 -9.78
C GLY A 53 -6.37 1.55 -8.78
N PHE A 54 -6.27 2.57 -7.92
CA PHE A 54 -5.25 2.62 -6.86
C PHE A 54 -5.44 1.51 -5.82
N THR A 55 -6.67 1.21 -5.43
CA THR A 55 -6.97 0.11 -4.50
C THR A 55 -6.60 -1.24 -5.11
N ILE A 56 -6.96 -1.48 -6.38
CA ILE A 56 -6.59 -2.70 -7.11
C ILE A 56 -5.06 -2.82 -7.18
N PHE A 57 -4.37 -1.73 -7.52
CA PHE A 57 -2.91 -1.70 -7.59
C PHE A 57 -2.28 -2.13 -6.27
N HIS A 58 -2.77 -1.68 -5.12
CA HIS A 58 -2.27 -2.13 -3.82
C HIS A 58 -2.75 -3.54 -3.41
N ALA A 59 -3.90 -3.97 -3.95
CA ALA A 59 -4.49 -5.27 -3.68
C ALA A 59 -3.85 -6.43 -4.47
N VAL A 60 -3.05 -6.17 -5.52
CA VAL A 60 -2.40 -7.23 -6.31
C VAL A 60 -1.49 -8.13 -5.49
N ASP A 61 -0.98 -7.62 -4.37
CA ASP A 61 -0.11 -8.38 -3.45
C ASP A 61 -0.88 -9.18 -2.40
N ILE A 62 -2.21 -9.05 -2.30
CA ILE A 62 -3.03 -9.78 -1.32
C ILE A 62 -2.83 -11.30 -1.46
N PRO A 63 -2.89 -11.92 -2.66
CA PRO A 63 -2.69 -13.37 -2.79
C PRO A 63 -1.31 -13.80 -2.29
N SER A 64 -0.27 -13.02 -2.62
CA SER A 64 1.09 -13.28 -2.15
C SER A 64 1.20 -13.14 -0.63
N ALA A 65 0.61 -12.10 -0.04
CA ALA A 65 0.59 -11.92 1.40
C ALA A 65 -0.17 -13.04 2.12
N LEU A 66 -1.29 -13.52 1.56
CA LEU A 66 -2.09 -14.62 2.12
C LEU A 66 -1.39 -15.98 1.99
N SER A 67 -0.58 -16.19 0.94
CA SER A 67 0.19 -17.43 0.79
C SER A 67 1.47 -17.47 1.63
N GLY A 68 1.73 -16.43 2.44
CA GLY A 68 2.94 -16.32 3.27
C GLY A 68 4.10 -15.53 2.64
N GLY A 69 3.91 -14.99 1.44
CA GLY A 69 4.91 -14.20 0.71
C GLY A 69 5.97 -15.04 0.01
N GLU A 70 6.95 -14.35 -0.55
CA GLU A 70 8.26 -14.92 -0.89
C GLU A 70 9.18 -14.83 0.32
N MET A 71 10.14 -15.76 0.40
CA MET A 71 11.03 -15.91 1.55
C MET A 71 12.47 -15.78 1.10
N MET A 72 13.25 -15.01 1.85
CA MET A 72 14.68 -14.79 1.64
C MET A 72 15.43 -14.96 2.96
N CYS A 73 16.54 -15.69 2.93
CA CYS A 73 17.45 -15.81 4.06
C CYS A 73 18.64 -14.87 3.83
N VAL A 74 18.97 -14.04 4.81
CA VAL A 74 20.14 -13.14 4.75
C VAL A 74 20.90 -13.15 6.06
N ASP A 75 22.22 -13.00 5.98
CA ASP A 75 23.10 -12.95 7.16
C ASP A 75 23.37 -11.52 7.64
N GLU A 76 22.93 -10.55 6.84
CA GLU A 76 23.03 -9.13 7.14
C GLU A 76 21.80 -8.36 6.62
N LEU A 77 21.35 -7.39 7.41
CA LEU A 77 20.33 -6.43 7.00
C LEU A 77 20.99 -5.13 6.51
N PRO A 78 20.40 -4.45 5.51
CA PRO A 78 20.95 -3.21 5.00
C PRO A 78 20.97 -2.14 6.09
N ARG A 79 22.05 -1.37 6.18
CA ARG A 79 22.03 -0.19 7.06
C ARG A 79 21.26 0.93 6.37
N ARG A 80 20.23 1.46 7.03
CA ARG A 80 19.47 2.59 6.49
C ARG A 80 20.09 3.90 6.94
N ILE A 81 20.58 4.67 5.97
CA ILE A 81 21.14 6.02 6.19
C ILE A 81 20.22 7.07 5.54
N GLY A 82 19.97 8.15 6.27
CA GLY A 82 19.18 9.30 5.81
C GLY A 82 17.84 9.48 6.55
N SER A 83 17.36 10.72 6.62
CA SER A 83 16.08 11.09 7.22
C SER A 83 15.10 11.61 6.15
N GLY A 84 13.80 11.38 6.36
CA GLY A 84 12.76 11.87 5.44
C GLY A 84 12.72 11.17 4.08
N ARG A 85 12.82 11.95 2.99
CA ARG A 85 12.63 11.50 1.59
C ARG A 85 13.87 10.89 0.94
N ILE A 86 15.07 11.14 1.47
CA ILE A 86 16.31 10.54 0.98
C ILE A 86 16.65 9.38 1.91
N LYS A 87 16.15 8.19 1.58
CA LYS A 87 16.46 6.95 2.27
C LYS A 87 17.39 6.15 1.38
N GLN A 88 18.59 5.83 1.86
CA GLN A 88 19.49 4.95 1.15
C GLN A 88 19.75 3.70 2.00
N PHE A 89 19.56 2.53 1.39
CA PHE A 89 19.96 1.26 1.95
C PHE A 89 21.40 0.97 1.50
N ILE A 90 22.30 0.85 2.46
CA ILE A 90 23.68 0.42 2.21
C ILE A 90 23.73 -1.09 2.41
N THR A 91 23.83 -1.81 1.30
CA THR A 91 23.99 -3.27 1.24
C THR A 91 24.53 -3.64 -0.14
N ASP A 92 25.26 -4.75 -0.21
CA ASP A 92 25.70 -5.34 -1.48
C ASP A 92 24.63 -6.24 -2.10
N ASN A 93 23.59 -6.59 -1.33
CA ASN A 93 22.50 -7.41 -1.81
C ASN A 93 21.44 -6.57 -2.56
N PRO A 94 21.24 -6.78 -3.87
CA PRO A 94 20.29 -5.99 -4.67
C PRO A 94 18.84 -6.24 -4.26
N GLU A 95 18.49 -7.45 -3.81
CA GLU A 95 17.11 -7.78 -3.44
C GLU A 95 16.68 -7.02 -2.18
N LEU A 96 17.59 -6.87 -1.20
CA LEU A 96 17.35 -6.10 0.03
C LEU A 96 17.12 -4.60 -0.23
N LYS A 97 17.67 -4.04 -1.33
CA LYS A 97 17.46 -2.63 -1.72
C LYS A 97 16.06 -2.38 -2.24
N GLU A 98 15.45 -3.39 -2.83
CA GLU A 98 14.11 -3.29 -3.43
C GLU A 98 13.00 -3.55 -2.41
N LEU A 99 13.34 -4.08 -1.24
CA LEU A 99 12.39 -4.29 -0.16
C LEU A 99 11.85 -2.97 0.39
N THR A 100 10.54 -2.91 0.63
CA THR A 100 9.85 -1.74 1.16
C THR A 100 9.07 -2.06 2.44
N GLY A 101 8.64 -1.04 3.19
CA GLY A 101 7.71 -1.23 4.30
C GLY A 101 8.32 -1.61 5.66
N TYR A 102 9.65 -1.65 5.79
CA TYR A 102 10.34 -1.91 7.06
C TYR A 102 11.42 -0.87 7.36
N ASP A 103 11.87 -0.83 8.62
CA ASP A 103 13.02 -0.05 9.05
C ASP A 103 14.13 -0.99 9.53
N PRO A 104 15.25 -1.13 8.78
CA PRO A 104 16.34 -2.02 9.18
C PRO A 104 17.00 -1.61 10.51
N ASN A 105 16.93 -0.33 10.87
CA ASN A 105 17.55 0.19 12.08
C ASN A 105 16.86 -0.32 13.36
N ASN A 106 15.70 -0.98 13.24
CA ASN A 106 15.01 -1.64 14.35
C ASN A 106 15.57 -3.05 14.64
N TYR A 107 16.48 -3.55 13.80
CA TYR A 107 17.04 -4.90 13.88
C TYR A 107 18.57 -4.83 14.01
N GLU A 108 19.19 -5.90 14.51
CA GLU A 108 20.65 -6.01 14.53
C GLU A 108 21.17 -6.14 13.10
N GLN A 109 22.22 -5.40 12.76
CA GLN A 109 22.73 -5.39 11.38
C GLN A 109 23.25 -6.77 10.93
N TYR A 110 23.87 -7.53 11.84
CA TYR A 110 24.44 -8.84 11.58
C TYR A 110 23.64 -9.90 12.31
N GLY A 111 23.16 -10.90 11.58
CA GLY A 111 22.34 -11.98 12.11
C GLY A 111 21.70 -12.76 10.98
N HIS A 112 21.41 -14.04 11.21
CA HIS A 112 20.67 -14.84 10.23
C HIS A 112 19.19 -14.44 10.32
N TYR A 113 18.64 -13.91 9.23
CA TYR A 113 17.26 -13.43 9.16
C TYR A 113 16.49 -14.16 8.07
N HIS A 114 15.26 -14.52 8.39
CA HIS A 114 14.21 -14.87 7.44
C HIS A 114 13.32 -13.65 7.18
N ILE A 115 13.34 -13.17 5.95
CA ILE A 115 12.51 -12.06 5.51
C ILE A 115 11.39 -12.62 4.62
N ARG A 116 10.14 -12.33 5.00
CA ARG A 116 8.95 -12.60 4.19
C ARG A 116 8.48 -11.31 3.54
N TYR A 117 8.26 -11.31 2.24
CA TYR A 117 7.84 -10.13 1.49
C TYR A 117 6.83 -10.45 0.37
N THR A 118 6.11 -9.44 -0.11
CA THR A 118 5.14 -9.60 -1.20
C THR A 118 5.82 -9.67 -2.56
N LYS A 119 5.28 -10.47 -3.47
CA LYS A 119 5.92 -10.73 -4.77
C LYS A 119 6.08 -9.49 -5.66
N ILE A 120 5.06 -8.62 -5.75
CA ILE A 120 5.05 -7.54 -6.75
C ILE A 120 5.70 -6.28 -6.19
N HIS A 121 5.23 -5.75 -5.06
CA HIS A 121 5.77 -4.51 -4.50
C HIS A 121 6.92 -4.73 -3.51
N LYS A 122 7.33 -5.99 -3.29
CA LYS A 122 8.42 -6.33 -2.37
C LYS A 122 8.22 -5.73 -0.98
N PHE A 123 6.95 -5.66 -0.53
CA PHE A 123 6.61 -5.12 0.77
C PHE A 123 6.91 -6.17 1.83
N VAL A 124 7.73 -5.82 2.82
CA VAL A 124 8.09 -6.72 3.91
C VAL A 124 6.87 -7.00 4.77
N LEU A 125 6.51 -8.28 4.83
CA LEU A 125 5.44 -8.81 5.65
C LEU A 125 5.94 -9.07 7.06
N ASP A 126 7.13 -9.68 7.16
CA ASP A 126 7.72 -10.09 8.43
C ASP A 126 9.23 -10.30 8.32
N ILE A 127 9.92 -10.12 9.46
CA ILE A 127 11.36 -10.37 9.60
C ILE A 127 11.55 -11.16 10.90
N GLU A 128 12.02 -12.40 10.78
CA GLU A 128 12.33 -13.28 11.90
C GLU A 128 13.84 -13.51 11.96
N LYS A 129 14.45 -13.34 13.14
CA LYS A 129 15.85 -13.74 13.36
C LYS A 129 15.89 -15.23 13.66
N ILE A 130 16.81 -15.93 13.00
CA ILE A 130 17.12 -17.34 13.20
C ILE A 130 18.44 -17.35 13.98
N ASP A 131 18.48 -18.09 15.07
CA ASP A 131 19.72 -18.32 15.83
C ASP A 131 20.62 -19.35 15.16
#